data_AF-A0A242BF48-F1
#
_entry.id   AF-A0A242BF48-F1
#
_cell.length_a   1.000
_cell.length_b   1.000
_cell.length_c   1.000
_cell.angle_alpha   90.00
_cell.angle_beta   90.00
_cell.angle_gamma   90.00
#
_symmetry.space_group_name_H-M   'P 1'
#
loop_
_entity.id
_entity.type
_entity.pdbx_description
1 polymer ?
#
loop_
_entity_poly.entity_id
_entity_poly.type
_entity_poly.pdbx_seq_one_letter_code
_entity_poly.pdbx_strand_id
1 'polypeptide(L)'
;MELFQWVIETVAVQRDGVNDMYVFQITTFDKSEKNAMDIARMKTKRMLKRNKIPYLRITICWVQLVAVIRRTKYEEYKQLVRLNKPKKVLTRLLQLSFWELDEYERRYRKERRKKHKRQANLN
;
A
#
# COMPACT_ATOMS: atom_id res chain seq x y z
N MET A 1 6.29 13.48 -6.37
CA MET A 1 5.92 13.16 -4.97
C MET A 1 6.88 12.12 -4.44
N GLU A 2 7.18 12.19 -3.15
CA GLU A 2 8.07 11.23 -2.48
C GLU A 2 7.22 10.17 -1.78
N LEU A 3 7.64 8.92 -1.89
CA LEU A 3 7.04 7.76 -1.24
C LEU A 3 8.11 7.10 -0.38
N PHE A 4 7.78 6.84 0.87
CA PHE A 4 8.72 6.31 1.85
C PHE A 4 8.43 4.82 2.04
N GLN A 5 9.41 3.98 1.70
CA GLN A 5 9.30 2.54 1.87
C GLN A 5 9.98 2.09 3.15
N TRP A 6 9.20 1.40 3.98
CA TRP A 6 9.60 0.91 5.28
C TRP A 6 9.55 -0.61 5.27
N VAL A 7 10.48 -1.23 5.99
CA VAL A 7 10.38 -2.61 6.43
C VAL A 7 10.14 -2.56 7.94
N ILE A 8 9.07 -3.20 8.37
CA ILE A 8 8.67 -3.23 9.78
C ILE A 8 8.43 -4.66 10.19
N GLU A 9 9.05 -5.04 11.29
CA GLU A 9 8.87 -6.33 11.92
C GLU A 9 7.98 -6.19 13.14
N THR A 10 7.03 -7.11 13.25
CA THR A 10 6.09 -7.17 14.36
C THR A 10 6.10 -8.57 14.95
N VAL A 11 6.04 -8.65 16.27
CA VAL A 11 5.88 -9.90 17.00
C VAL A 11 4.47 -9.96 17.56
N ALA A 12 3.74 -11.03 17.27
CA ALA A 12 2.47 -11.32 17.91
C ALA A 12 2.70 -12.39 18.98
N VAL A 13 2.35 -12.06 20.23
CA VAL A 13 2.30 -13.02 21.32
C VAL A 13 0.93 -13.67 21.30
N GLN A 14 0.90 -14.96 20.97
CA GLN A 14 -0.31 -15.76 20.93
C GLN A 14 -0.75 -16.16 22.35
N ARG A 15 -2.01 -16.58 22.50
CA ARG A 15 -2.58 -16.95 23.81
C ARG A 15 -2.00 -18.23 24.40
N ASP A 16 -1.50 -19.11 23.54
CA ASP A 16 -0.81 -20.36 23.89
C ASP A 16 0.67 -20.15 24.26
N GLY A 17 1.14 -18.90 24.25
CA GLY A 17 2.53 -18.55 24.58
C GLY A 17 3.49 -18.60 23.39
N VAL A 18 3.03 -18.96 22.19
CA VAL A 18 3.84 -18.94 20.97
C VAL A 18 4.05 -17.49 20.52
N ASN A 19 5.28 -17.16 20.13
CA ASN A 19 5.61 -15.86 19.55
C ASN A 19 5.88 -16.03 18.05
N ASP A 20 5.07 -15.37 17.24
CA ASP A 20 5.27 -15.32 15.79
C ASP A 20 5.76 -13.96 15.35
N MET A 21 6.75 -13.97 14.47
CA MET A 21 7.29 -12.76 13.84
C MET A 21 6.74 -12.58 12.44
N TYR A 22 6.38 -11.34 12.11
CA TYR A 22 5.84 -10.95 10.81
C TYR A 22 6.56 -9.73 10.29
N VAL A 23 7.01 -9.81 9.04
CA VAL A 23 7.71 -8.72 8.35
C VAL A 23 6.79 -8.11 7.29
N PHE A 24 6.66 -6.79 7.32
CA PHE A 24 5.85 -6.05 6.37
C PHE A 24 6.66 -4.99 5.64
N GLN A 25 6.58 -5.02 4.31
CA GLN A 25 6.89 -3.86 3.49
C GLN A 25 5.69 -2.90 3.49
N ILE A 26 5.95 -1.65 3.84
CA ILE A 26 4.94 -0.60 3.98
C ILE A 26 5.41 0.63 3.20
N THR A 27 4.52 1.22 2.43
CA THR A 27 4.79 2.47 1.71
C THR A 27 3.88 3.55 2.26
N THR A 28 4.46 4.67 2.66
CA THR A 28 3.75 5.86 3.16
C THR A 28 3.98 7.06 2.25
N PHE A 29 3.01 7.97 2.25
CA PHE A 29 3.04 9.21 1.46
C PHE A 29 3.81 10.34 2.18
N ASP A 30 4.03 10.15 3.47
CA ASP A 30 4.72 11.04 4.39
C ASP A 30 5.86 10.28 5.08
N LYS A 31 6.91 11.00 5.48
CA LYS A 31 8.04 10.46 6.24
C LYS A 31 7.68 10.29 7.72
N SER A 32 6.59 9.56 7.99
CA SER A 32 6.09 9.31 9.34
C SER A 32 6.31 7.86 9.72
N GLU A 33 7.32 7.63 10.56
CA GLU A 33 7.61 6.32 11.13
C GLU A 33 6.40 5.80 11.93
N LYS A 34 5.74 6.69 12.69
CA LYS A 34 4.53 6.38 13.46
C LYS A 34 3.41 5.83 12.57
N ASN A 35 3.15 6.47 11.43
CA ASN A 35 2.14 5.99 10.50
C ASN A 35 2.50 4.63 9.91
N ALA A 36 3.78 4.42 9.57
CA ALA A 36 4.25 3.12 9.08
C ALA A 36 4.07 2.02 10.15
N MET A 37 4.43 2.31 11.40
CA MET A 37 4.24 1.44 12.57
C MET A 37 2.77 1.07 12.81
N ASP A 38 1.87 2.05 12.77
CA ASP A 38 0.43 1.82 12.94
C ASP A 38 -0.15 0.97 11.80
N ILE A 39 0.31 1.18 10.56
CA ILE A 39 -0.06 0.34 9.42
C ILE A 39 0.45 -1.09 9.63
N ALA A 40 1.66 -1.28 10.14
CA ALA A 40 2.22 -2.60 10.43
C ALA A 40 1.34 -3.33 11.44
N ARG A 41 1.06 -2.71 12.59
CA ARG A 41 0.14 -3.28 13.61
C ARG A 41 -1.21 -3.63 13.02
N MET A 42 -1.78 -2.75 12.19
CA MET A 42 -3.06 -3.01 11.53
C MET A 42 -2.99 -4.22 10.59
N LYS A 43 -1.93 -4.34 9.80
CA LYS A 43 -1.69 -5.50 8.91
C LYS A 43 -1.55 -6.78 9.71
N THR A 44 -0.77 -6.79 10.79
CA THR A 44 -0.60 -7.95 11.69
C THR A 44 -1.95 -8.38 12.26
N LYS A 45 -2.72 -7.45 12.85
CA LYS A 45 -4.06 -7.74 13.39
C LYS A 45 -4.98 -8.37 12.34
N ARG A 46 -5.00 -7.82 11.12
CA ARG A 46 -5.83 -8.35 10.02
C ARG A 46 -5.40 -9.74 9.59
N MET A 47 -4.09 -10.00 9.53
CA MET A 47 -3.57 -11.30 9.16
C MET A 47 -3.93 -12.36 10.21
N LEU A 48 -3.70 -12.08 11.49
CA LEU A 48 -4.07 -12.96 12.60
C LEU A 48 -5.58 -13.25 12.62
N LYS A 49 -6.41 -12.22 12.39
CA LYS A 49 -7.87 -12.39 12.29
C LYS A 49 -8.28 -13.29 11.14
N ARG A 50 -7.64 -13.17 9.96
CA ARG A 50 -7.91 -14.03 8.80
C ARG A 50 -7.56 -15.48 9.09
N ASN A 51 -6.47 -15.71 9.81
CA ASN A 51 -6.01 -17.05 10.19
C ASN A 51 -6.70 -17.59 11.45
N LYS A 52 -7.63 -16.82 12.05
CA LYS A 52 -8.32 -17.15 13.31
C LYS A 52 -7.36 -17.44 14.48
N ILE A 53 -6.18 -16.80 14.47
CA ILE A 53 -5.17 -16.97 15.52
C ILE A 53 -5.46 -15.98 16.66
N PRO A 54 -5.74 -16.45 17.90
CA PRO A 54 -5.93 -15.57 19.03
C PRO A 54 -4.59 -15.04 19.53
N TYR A 55 -4.49 -13.72 19.72
CA TYR A 55 -3.30 -13.06 20.22
C TYR A 55 -3.60 -12.19 21.46
N LEU A 56 -2.60 -12.02 22.31
CA LEU A 56 -2.64 -11.15 23.49
C LEU A 56 -2.14 -9.74 23.14
N ARG A 57 -0.98 -9.67 22.52
CA ARG A 57 -0.33 -8.39 22.17
C ARG A 57 0.42 -8.48 20.86
N ILE A 58 0.54 -7.34 20.19
CA ILE A 58 1.37 -7.16 19.01
C ILE A 58 2.36 -6.05 19.30
N THR A 59 3.64 -6.38 19.24
CA THR A 59 4.74 -5.46 19.50
C THR A 59 5.50 -5.22 18.21
N ILE A 60 6.03 -4.01 18.05
CA ILE A 60 6.93 -3.68 16.95
C ILE A 60 8.35 -3.91 17.47
N CYS A 61 9.12 -4.75 16.78
CA CYS A 61 10.48 -5.10 17.19
C CYS A 61 11.55 -4.39 16.36
N TRP A 62 11.26 -4.13 15.09
CA TRP A 62 12.19 -3.46 14.19
C TRP A 62 11.47 -2.56 13.20
N VAL A 63 12.07 -1.40 12.91
CA VAL A 63 11.57 -0.43 11.92
C VAL A 63 12.76 0.12 11.16
N GLN A 64 12.68 0.09 9.83
CA GLN A 64 13.73 0.64 8.98
C GLN A 64 13.13 1.33 7.75
N LEU A 65 13.58 2.56 7.48
CA LEU A 65 13.35 3.21 6.20
C LEU A 65 14.33 2.62 5.17
N VAL A 66 13.81 1.95 4.16
CA VAL A 66 14.60 1.26 3.13
C VAL A 66 14.90 2.18 1.95
N ALA A 67 13.89 2.90 1.47
CA ALA A 67 14.04 3.72 0.27
C ALA A 67 13.08 4.92 0.26
N VAL A 68 13.50 5.96 -0.43
CA VAL A 68 12.65 7.09 -0.81
C VAL A 68 12.48 7.04 -2.32
N ILE A 69 11.27 6.73 -2.78
CA ILE A 69 10.96 6.65 -4.21
C ILE A 69 10.30 7.94 -4.65
N ARG A 70 10.85 8.55 -5.70
CA ARG A 70 10.19 9.67 -6.39
C ARG A 70 9.30 9.12 -7.49
N ARG A 71 8.01 9.45 -7.44
CA ARG A 71 7.03 9.14 -8.50
C ARG A 71 6.23 10.38 -8.87
N THR A 72 5.66 10.38 -10.05
CA THR A 72 4.62 11.34 -10.41
C THR A 72 3.27 10.92 -9.79
N LYS A 73 2.37 11.89 -9.56
CA LYS A 73 1.00 11.60 -9.09
C LYS A 73 0.28 10.62 -10.04
N TYR A 74 0.52 10.75 -11.35
CA TYR A 74 -0.07 9.86 -12.35
C TYR A 74 0.49 8.42 -12.29
N GLU A 75 1.80 8.25 -12.07
CA GLU A 75 2.37 6.91 -11.89
C GLU A 75 1.83 6.22 -10.65
N GLU A 76 1.69 6.95 -9.55
CA GLU A 76 1.12 6.40 -8.32
C GLU A 76 -0.39 6.13 -8.46
N TYR A 77 -1.11 6.99 -9.18
CA TYR A 77 -2.49 6.71 -9.60
C TYR A 77 -2.59 5.36 -10.33
N LYS A 78 -1.71 5.09 -11.30
CA LYS A 78 -1.70 3.79 -12.01
C LYS A 78 -1.49 2.62 -11.06
N GLN A 79 -0.62 2.75 -10.05
CA GLN A 79 -0.38 1.71 -9.06
C GLN A 79 -1.60 1.48 -8.17
N LEU A 80 -2.18 2.56 -7.63
CA LEU A 80 -3.35 2.46 -6.75
C LEU A 80 -4.59 1.92 -7.46
N VAL A 81 -4.79 2.27 -8.74
CA VAL A 81 -5.87 1.69 -9.57
C VAL A 81 -5.66 0.18 -9.76
N ARG A 82 -4.42 -0.28 -10.01
CA ARG A 82 -4.11 -1.72 -10.09
C ARG A 82 -4.36 -2.46 -8.78
N LEU A 83 -4.20 -1.77 -7.65
CA LEU A 83 -4.53 -2.27 -6.32
C LEU A 83 -6.03 -2.18 -5.98
N ASN A 84 -6.88 -1.91 -6.97
CA ASN A 84 -8.33 -1.77 -6.85
C ASN A 84 -8.75 -0.77 -5.76
N LYS A 85 -8.00 0.32 -5.59
CA LYS A 85 -8.36 1.35 -4.62
C LYS A 85 -9.57 2.16 -5.11
N PRO A 86 -10.55 2.45 -4.24
CA PRO A 86 -11.72 3.21 -4.63
C PRO A 86 -11.35 4.67 -4.94
N LYS A 87 -12.14 5.32 -5.81
CA LYS A 87 -11.89 6.70 -6.26
C LYS A 87 -11.71 7.69 -5.11
N LYS A 88 -12.54 7.58 -4.05
CA LYS A 88 -12.45 8.42 -2.85
C LYS A 88 -11.10 8.30 -2.13
N VAL A 89 -10.47 7.13 -2.17
CA VAL A 89 -9.14 6.92 -1.58
C VAL A 89 -8.06 7.50 -2.49
N LEU A 90 -8.21 7.34 -3.81
CA LEU A 90 -7.28 7.93 -4.79
C LEU A 90 -7.21 9.45 -4.65
N THR A 91 -8.37 10.13 -4.61
CA THR A 91 -8.43 11.59 -4.46
C THR A 91 -7.78 12.06 -3.17
N ARG A 92 -8.07 11.38 -2.06
CA ARG A 92 -7.50 11.73 -0.74
C ARG A 92 -5.99 11.52 -0.68
N LEU A 93 -5.49 10.38 -1.14
CA LEU A 93 -4.05 10.05 -1.06
C LEU A 93 -3.21 10.90 -2.00
N LEU A 94 -3.71 11.16 -3.20
CA LEU A 94 -2.98 11.92 -4.22
C LEU A 94 -3.26 13.43 -4.17
N GLN A 95 -4.17 13.85 -3.26
CA GLN A 95 -4.66 15.23 -3.15
C GLN A 95 -5.04 15.77 -4.54
N LEU A 96 -5.96 15.06 -5.20
CA LEU A 96 -6.45 15.41 -6.53
C LEU A 96 -7.82 16.08 -6.43
N SER A 97 -8.00 17.14 -7.18
CA SER A 97 -9.30 17.70 -7.48
C SER A 97 -10.15 16.74 -8.33
N PHE A 98 -11.45 17.01 -8.43
CA PHE A 98 -12.36 16.23 -9.27
C PHE A 98 -11.91 16.19 -10.73
N TRP A 99 -11.48 17.34 -11.28
CA TRP A 99 -11.05 17.47 -12.67
C TRP A 99 -9.77 16.70 -12.97
N GLU A 100 -8.77 16.78 -12.10
CA GLU A 100 -7.51 16.04 -12.26
C GLU A 100 -7.73 14.52 -12.20
N LEU A 101 -8.64 14.05 -11.34
CA LEU A 101 -8.99 12.63 -11.27
C LEU A 101 -9.62 12.14 -12.58
N ASP A 102 -10.57 12.89 -13.14
CA ASP A 102 -11.22 12.53 -14.41
C ASP A 102 -10.21 12.54 -15.57
N GLU A 103 -9.29 13.51 -15.60
CA GLU A 103 -8.20 13.53 -16.57
C GLU A 103 -7.32 12.27 -16.48
N TYR A 104 -6.92 11.89 -15.27
CA TYR A 104 -6.09 10.70 -15.04
C TYR A 104 -6.83 9.42 -15.42
N GLU A 105 -8.11 9.33 -15.14
CA GLU A 105 -8.96 8.21 -15.53
C GLU A 105 -9.07 8.09 -17.07
N ARG A 106 -9.31 9.20 -17.77
CA ARG A 106 -9.34 9.24 -19.24
C ARG A 106 -8.00 8.84 -19.84
N ARG A 107 -6.89 9.37 -19.30
CA ARG A 107 -5.53 9.06 -19.76
C ARG A 107 -5.21 7.56 -19.58
N TYR A 108 -5.53 7.01 -18.42
CA TYR A 108 -5.29 5.59 -18.12
C TYR A 108 -6.14 4.65 -18.99
N ARG A 109 -7.41 4.99 -19.23
CA ARG A 109 -8.30 4.24 -20.14
C ARG A 109 -7.74 4.23 -21.57
N LYS A 110 -7.24 5.37 -22.07
CA LYS A 110 -6.60 5.47 -23.39
C LYS A 110 -5.36 4.58 -23.49
N GLU A 111 -4.49 4.60 -22.47
CA GLU A 111 -3.29 3.73 -22.41
C GLU A 111 -3.65 2.25 -22.44
N ARG A 112 -4.63 1.83 -21.62
CA ARG A 112 -5.14 0.45 -21.59
C ARG A 112 -5.65 -0.01 -22.96
N ARG A 113 -6.47 0.82 -23.62
CA ARG A 113 -6.99 0.52 -24.97
C ARG A 113 -5.86 0.35 -26.00
N LYS A 114 -4.86 1.24 -25.98
CA LYS A 114 -3.70 1.14 -26.87
C LYS A 114 -2.90 -0.14 -26.61
N LYS A 115 -2.70 -0.52 -25.35
CA LYS A 115 -1.99 -1.76 -24.98
C LYS A 115 -2.74 -3.00 -25.49
N HIS A 116 -4.06 -3.05 -25.32
CA HIS A 116 -4.88 -4.16 -25.84
C HIS A 116 -4.82 -4.25 -27.37
N LYS A 117 -4.94 -3.13 -28.09
CA LYS A 117 -4.80 -3.11 -29.56
C LYS A 117 -3.43 -3.62 -30.03
N ARG A 118 -2.35 -3.21 -29.35
CA ARG A 118 -1.00 -3.70 -29.67
C ARG A 118 -0.85 -5.21 -29.45
N GLN A 119 -1.41 -5.74 -28.36
CA GLN A 119 -1.40 -7.18 -28.09
C GLN A 119 -2.22 -7.98 -29.11
N ALA A 120 -3.37 -7.43 -29.54
CA ALA A 120 -4.20 -8.06 -30.57
C ALA A 120 -3.56 -8.06 -31.96
N ASN A 121 -2.66 -7.12 -32.26
CA ASN A 121 -1.94 -7.08 -33.53
C ASN A 121 -0.63 -7.91 -33.53
N LEU A 122 -0.20 -8.39 -32.36
CA LEU A 122 1.01 -9.23 -32.20
C LEU A 122 0.68 -10.73 -32.15
N ASN A 123 -0.59 -11.07 -31.96
CA ASN A 123 -1.13 -12.44 -31.99
C ASN A 123 -1.84 -12.66 -33.33
#